data_AF-A0A1V9G7M1-F1
#
_entry.id   AF-A0A1V9G7M1-F1
#
_cell.length_a   1.000
_cell.length_b   1.000
_cell.length_c   1.000
_cell.angle_alpha   90.00
_cell.angle_beta   90.00
_cell.angle_gamma   90.00
#
_symmetry.space_group_name_H-M   'P 1'
#
loop_
_entity.id
_entity.type
_entity.pdbx_description
1 polymer ?
#
loop_
_entity_poly.entity_id
_entity_poly.type
_entity_poly.pdbx_seq_one_letter_code
_entity_poly.pdbx_strand_id
1 'polypeptide(L)'
;MVNRKYMESAKKLFLKNWVTGNLAVYCGALGLLHPLIAHGFTGDHDKLLTTPQFIMHTLSLFVFVFFLVRTQNKTLQIVGNRKTLAGIWPFLFFTPWAFWLGYYTLFVPFDILFMFLSIGIINAIQLKPLVKFPTKWVRQCIGVYFLAAIAGIFIGLGAFLLFYKNLPGIARDLATWLSISSPAALVVAYCFKKILKSQLIMPGDNESDSVPEQKLPLSKVA
;
A
#
# COMPACT_ATOMS: atom_id res chain seq x y z
N MET A 1 -16.89 -18.96 -23.01
CA MET A 1 -17.53 -17.62 -22.93
C MET A 1 -17.99 -17.36 -21.49
N VAL A 2 -17.25 -16.58 -20.71
CA VAL A 2 -17.62 -16.27 -19.31
C VAL A 2 -18.80 -15.29 -19.31
N ASN A 3 -19.81 -15.54 -18.47
CA ASN A 3 -21.00 -14.70 -18.39
C ASN A 3 -20.64 -13.27 -17.96
N ARG A 4 -20.96 -12.25 -18.80
CA ARG A 4 -20.69 -10.82 -18.52
C ARG A 4 -21.17 -10.37 -17.14
N LYS A 5 -22.32 -10.86 -16.69
CA LYS A 5 -22.89 -10.56 -15.36
C LYS A 5 -21.97 -11.04 -14.22
N TYR A 6 -21.33 -12.20 -14.41
CA TYR A 6 -20.35 -12.73 -13.46
C TYR A 6 -19.12 -11.83 -13.38
N MET A 7 -18.63 -11.33 -14.52
CA MET A 7 -17.45 -10.46 -14.57
C MET A 7 -17.66 -9.10 -13.90
N GLU A 8 -18.83 -8.49 -14.13
CA GLU A 8 -19.20 -7.24 -13.46
C GLU A 8 -19.33 -7.43 -11.94
N SER A 9 -19.89 -8.57 -11.50
CA SER A 9 -19.98 -8.94 -10.09
C SER A 9 -18.59 -9.12 -9.45
N ALA A 10 -17.69 -9.86 -10.11
CA ALA A 10 -16.33 -10.09 -9.64
C ALA A 10 -15.54 -8.78 -9.52
N LYS A 11 -15.65 -7.88 -10.50
CA LYS A 11 -15.02 -6.56 -10.46
C LYS A 11 -15.55 -5.70 -9.32
N LYS A 12 -16.86 -5.70 -9.08
CA LYS A 12 -17.48 -4.98 -7.96
C LYS A 12 -17.00 -5.51 -6.61
N LEU A 13 -16.90 -6.84 -6.48
CA LEU A 13 -16.39 -7.50 -5.28
C LEU A 13 -14.91 -7.15 -5.04
N PHE A 14 -14.07 -7.23 -6.09
CA PHE A 14 -12.67 -6.84 -6.04
C PHE A 14 -12.50 -5.40 -5.53
N LEU A 15 -13.21 -4.44 -6.14
CA LEU A 15 -13.09 -3.03 -5.76
C LEU A 15 -13.60 -2.76 -4.34
N LYS A 16 -14.64 -3.47 -3.89
CA LYS A 16 -15.12 -3.40 -2.51
C LYS A 16 -14.04 -3.88 -1.54
N ASN A 17 -13.51 -5.08 -1.78
CA ASN A 17 -12.49 -5.69 -0.92
C ASN A 17 -11.19 -4.88 -0.89
N TRP A 18 -10.81 -4.27 -2.03
CA TRP A 18 -9.66 -3.38 -2.11
C TRP A 18 -9.83 -2.18 -1.17
N VAL A 19 -10.98 -1.51 -1.22
CA VAL A 19 -11.25 -0.34 -0.37
C VAL A 19 -11.29 -0.74 1.09
N THR A 20 -12.12 -1.71 1.46
CA THR A 20 -12.28 -2.12 2.87
C THR A 20 -11.00 -2.67 3.44
N GLY A 21 -10.24 -3.43 2.65
CA GLY A 21 -8.97 -4.01 3.05
C GLY A 21 -7.90 -2.96 3.33
N ASN A 22 -7.71 -1.98 2.43
CA ASN A 22 -6.74 -0.91 2.66
C ASN A 22 -7.15 -0.03 3.85
N LEU A 23 -8.44 0.33 3.98
CA LEU A 23 -8.91 1.08 5.16
C LEU A 23 -8.62 0.34 6.46
N ALA A 24 -8.93 -0.96 6.53
CA ALA A 24 -8.68 -1.77 7.71
C ALA A 24 -7.19 -1.92 8.03
N VAL A 25 -6.33 -2.16 7.03
CA VAL A 25 -4.90 -2.33 7.26
C VAL A 25 -4.22 -1.03 7.67
N TYR A 26 -4.52 0.09 6.99
CA TYR A 26 -3.87 1.35 7.34
C TYR A 26 -4.38 1.89 8.68
N CYS A 27 -5.68 1.98 8.91
CA CYS A 27 -6.19 2.45 10.22
C CYS A 27 -5.88 1.46 11.34
N GLY A 28 -6.02 0.16 11.09
CA GLY A 28 -5.84 -0.88 12.09
C GLY A 28 -4.38 -1.25 12.32
N ALA A 29 -3.70 -1.79 11.31
CA ALA A 29 -2.33 -2.27 11.49
C ALA A 29 -1.31 -1.13 11.62
N LEU A 30 -1.41 -0.08 10.79
CA LEU A 30 -0.50 1.07 10.89
C LEU A 30 -0.95 2.12 11.92
N GLY A 31 -2.25 2.38 12.04
CA GLY A 31 -2.76 3.41 12.95
C GLY A 31 -2.85 2.97 14.41
N LEU A 32 -3.19 1.69 14.67
CA LEU A 32 -3.37 1.15 16.03
C LEU A 32 -2.27 0.19 16.43
N LEU A 33 -2.04 -0.89 15.68
CA LEU A 33 -1.12 -1.95 16.11
C LEU A 33 0.34 -1.46 16.10
N HIS A 34 0.72 -0.65 15.13
CA HIS A 34 2.08 -0.11 15.05
C HIS A 34 2.49 0.65 16.31
N PRO A 35 1.80 1.73 16.74
CA PRO A 35 2.18 2.43 17.97
C PRO A 35 2.06 1.56 19.23
N LEU A 36 1.10 0.64 19.29
CA LEU A 36 0.99 -0.29 20.43
C LEU A 36 2.20 -1.21 20.56
N ILE A 37 2.71 -1.74 19.45
CA ILE A 37 3.89 -2.60 19.45
C ILE A 37 5.15 -1.75 19.65
N ALA A 38 5.28 -0.64 18.92
CA ALA A 38 6.47 0.19 18.91
C ALA A 38 6.66 0.93 20.24
N HIS A 39 5.64 1.65 20.72
CA HIS A 39 5.72 2.52 21.91
C HIS A 39 5.06 1.89 23.14
N GLY A 40 4.07 1.02 22.98
CA GLY A 40 3.37 0.42 24.13
C GLY A 40 4.27 -0.41 25.06
N PHE A 41 5.29 -1.08 24.52
CA PHE A 41 6.24 -1.88 25.31
C PHE A 41 7.53 -1.15 25.68
N THR A 42 7.88 -0.07 24.96
CA THR A 42 9.20 0.58 25.10
C THR A 42 9.14 2.06 25.48
N GLY A 43 7.92 2.60 25.61
CA GLY A 43 7.66 3.99 25.95
C GLY A 43 7.97 4.96 24.82
N ASP A 44 7.88 6.24 25.18
CA ASP A 44 8.31 7.35 24.34
C ASP A 44 9.83 7.30 24.12
N HIS A 45 10.29 7.88 23.01
CA HIS A 45 11.71 8.06 22.75
C HIS A 45 12.00 9.39 22.08
N ASP A 46 13.22 9.87 22.30
CA ASP A 46 13.78 11.00 21.57
C ASP A 46 14.28 10.54 20.20
N LYS A 47 15.14 11.35 19.56
CA LYS A 47 15.67 11.06 18.22
C LYS A 47 16.51 9.78 18.13
N LEU A 48 17.16 9.38 19.22
CA LEU A 48 17.99 8.17 19.25
C LEU A 48 17.23 7.05 19.96
N LEU A 49 16.96 5.98 19.23
CA LEU A 49 16.31 4.80 19.80
C LEU A 49 17.34 3.95 20.54
N THR A 50 16.93 3.44 21.69
CA THR A 50 17.58 2.30 22.33
C THR A 50 17.38 1.04 21.47
N THR A 51 18.21 0.02 21.71
CA THR A 51 18.10 -1.27 20.99
C THR A 51 16.70 -1.90 21.10
N PRO A 52 16.04 -1.96 22.28
CA PRO A 52 14.68 -2.48 22.37
C PRO A 52 13.66 -1.65 21.55
N GLN A 53 13.76 -0.32 21.58
CA GLN A 53 12.88 0.56 20.80
C GLN A 53 13.03 0.29 19.30
N PHE A 54 14.27 0.18 18.80
CA PHE A 54 14.54 -0.12 17.39
C PHE A 54 13.96 -1.48 16.97
N ILE A 55 14.14 -2.51 17.80
CA ILE A 55 13.60 -3.86 17.55
C ILE A 55 12.07 -3.82 17.48
N MET A 56 11.41 -3.16 18.44
CA MET A 56 9.96 -3.12 18.50
C MET A 56 9.34 -2.30 17.36
N HIS A 57 9.96 -1.20 16.96
CA HIS A 57 9.57 -0.47 15.75
C HIS A 57 9.71 -1.36 14.50
N THR A 58 10.84 -2.04 14.34
CA THR A 58 11.05 -2.92 13.17
C THR A 58 10.04 -4.07 13.13
N LEU A 59 9.78 -4.71 14.27
CA LEU A 59 8.78 -5.77 14.40
C LEU A 59 7.37 -5.26 14.03
N SER A 60 7.00 -4.09 14.51
CA SER A 60 5.71 -3.48 14.21
C SER A 60 5.53 -3.19 12.70
N LEU A 61 6.60 -2.77 12.00
CA LEU A 61 6.60 -2.58 10.55
C LEU A 61 6.44 -3.91 9.81
N PHE A 62 7.09 -4.98 10.27
CA PHE A 62 6.88 -6.33 9.71
C PHE A 62 5.44 -6.79 9.86
N VAL A 63 4.81 -6.55 11.02
CA VAL A 63 3.39 -6.87 11.27
C VAL A 63 2.50 -6.10 10.31
N PHE A 64 2.71 -4.79 10.15
CA PHE A 64 1.99 -3.96 9.17
C PHE A 64 2.15 -4.50 7.73
N VAL A 65 3.37 -4.74 7.29
CA VAL A 65 3.68 -5.30 5.95
C VAL A 65 2.97 -6.64 5.74
N PHE A 66 2.99 -7.52 6.73
CA PHE A 66 2.32 -8.81 6.65
C PHE A 66 0.82 -8.65 6.39
N PHE A 67 0.14 -7.80 7.17
CA PHE A 67 -1.29 -7.53 6.98
C PHE A 67 -1.59 -6.85 5.64
N LEU A 68 -0.74 -5.92 5.20
CA LEU A 68 -0.85 -5.24 3.91
C LEU A 68 -0.79 -6.23 2.75
N VAL A 69 0.28 -7.02 2.67
CA VAL A 69 0.51 -7.97 1.59
C VAL A 69 -0.57 -9.06 1.59
N ARG A 70 -0.91 -9.61 2.77
CA ARG A 70 -2.00 -10.60 2.91
C ARG A 70 -3.31 -10.07 2.37
N THR A 71 -3.68 -8.84 2.72
CA THR A 71 -4.96 -8.23 2.34
C THR A 71 -5.01 -7.90 0.85
N GLN A 72 -3.94 -7.31 0.32
CA GLN A 72 -3.83 -6.98 -1.11
C GLN A 72 -3.86 -8.26 -1.95
N ASN A 73 -3.07 -9.29 -1.60
CA ASN A 73 -3.03 -10.54 -2.33
C ASN A 73 -4.35 -11.33 -2.25
N LYS A 74 -5.02 -11.37 -1.10
CA LYS A 74 -6.37 -11.95 -0.99
C LYS A 74 -7.39 -11.25 -1.89
N THR A 75 -7.25 -9.94 -2.06
CA THR A 75 -8.11 -9.20 -2.99
C THR A 75 -7.76 -9.55 -4.44
N LEU A 76 -6.47 -9.63 -4.77
CA LEU A 76 -5.98 -9.99 -6.10
C LEU A 76 -6.31 -11.44 -6.50
N GLN A 77 -6.57 -12.33 -5.54
CA GLN A 77 -7.07 -13.69 -5.80
C GLN A 77 -8.40 -13.72 -6.56
N ILE A 78 -9.20 -12.66 -6.48
CA ILE A 78 -10.49 -12.57 -7.19
C ILE A 78 -10.29 -12.47 -8.71
N VAL A 79 -9.16 -11.90 -9.15
CA VAL A 79 -8.88 -11.64 -10.57
C VAL A 79 -7.74 -12.48 -11.14
N GLY A 80 -7.09 -13.31 -10.32
CA GLY A 80 -6.04 -14.22 -10.76
C GLY A 80 -5.58 -15.16 -9.66
N ASN A 81 -4.72 -16.13 -9.99
CA ASN A 81 -4.29 -17.18 -9.06
C ASN A 81 -3.09 -16.76 -8.17
N ARG A 82 -3.16 -15.58 -7.55
CA ARG A 82 -2.05 -15.06 -6.72
C ARG A 82 -2.04 -15.71 -5.33
N LYS A 83 -0.91 -16.28 -4.89
CA LYS A 83 -0.78 -16.83 -3.52
C LYS A 83 -0.89 -15.71 -2.47
N THR A 84 -1.42 -16.01 -1.29
CA THR A 84 -1.69 -15.03 -0.21
C THR A 84 -0.47 -14.21 0.21
N LEU A 85 0.74 -14.79 0.18
CA LEU A 85 1.99 -14.11 0.54
C LEU A 85 2.93 -13.90 -0.67
N ALA A 86 2.40 -13.98 -1.89
CA ALA A 86 3.20 -13.76 -3.10
C ALA A 86 3.82 -12.36 -3.11
N GLY A 87 5.14 -12.30 -3.27
CA GLY A 87 5.89 -11.03 -3.35
C GLY A 87 6.08 -10.32 -2.01
N ILE A 88 5.94 -11.01 -0.86
CA ILE A 88 6.12 -10.37 0.45
C ILE A 88 7.57 -9.90 0.70
N TRP A 89 8.57 -10.60 0.17
CA TRP A 89 9.99 -10.34 0.46
C TRP A 89 10.45 -8.91 0.15
N PRO A 90 10.15 -8.33 -1.03
CA PRO A 90 10.45 -6.92 -1.28
C PRO A 90 9.84 -5.95 -0.25
N PHE A 91 8.63 -6.23 0.25
CA PHE A 91 8.03 -5.39 1.29
C PHE A 91 8.78 -5.50 2.60
N LEU A 92 9.09 -6.73 3.05
CA LEU A 92 9.79 -6.96 4.31
C LEU A 92 11.21 -6.39 4.30
N PHE A 93 11.87 -6.38 3.14
CA PHE A 93 13.23 -5.83 3.02
C PHE A 93 13.20 -4.31 2.83
N PHE A 94 12.60 -3.80 1.74
CA PHE A 94 12.76 -2.39 1.39
C PHE A 94 11.93 -1.44 2.24
N THR A 95 10.78 -1.88 2.78
CA THR A 95 9.89 -0.96 3.53
C THR A 95 10.48 -0.51 4.86
N PRO A 96 10.98 -1.42 5.73
CA PRO A 96 11.63 -1.01 6.96
C PRO A 96 12.94 -0.27 6.71
N TRP A 97 13.72 -0.67 5.70
CA TRP A 97 14.94 0.05 5.33
C TRP A 97 14.66 1.49 4.89
N ALA A 98 13.63 1.71 4.05
CA ALA A 98 13.24 3.04 3.63
C ALA A 98 12.72 3.88 4.81
N PHE A 99 11.92 3.28 5.69
CA PHE A 99 11.46 3.92 6.93
C PHE A 99 12.65 4.40 7.78
N TRP A 100 13.59 3.51 8.08
CA TRP A 100 14.76 3.84 8.90
C TRP A 100 15.70 4.82 8.22
N LEU A 101 15.86 4.73 6.89
CA LEU A 101 16.61 5.72 6.14
C LEU A 101 16.00 7.11 6.32
N GLY A 102 14.69 7.26 6.16
CA GLY A 102 14.00 8.53 6.41
C GLY A 102 14.17 9.02 7.85
N TYR A 103 14.00 8.12 8.82
CA TYR A 103 14.11 8.43 10.26
C TYR A 103 15.50 8.93 10.64
N TYR A 104 16.57 8.21 10.28
CA TYR A 104 17.92 8.55 10.73
C TYR A 104 18.60 9.65 9.91
N THR A 105 18.16 9.90 8.67
CA THR A 105 18.74 10.96 7.83
C THR A 105 18.01 12.30 7.95
N LEU A 106 16.68 12.28 7.93
CA LEU A 106 15.85 13.48 7.82
C LEU A 106 14.84 13.62 8.98
N PHE A 107 14.73 12.61 9.84
CA PHE A 107 13.82 12.56 10.99
C PHE A 107 12.33 12.51 10.60
N VAL A 108 11.44 12.47 11.59
CA VAL A 108 9.99 12.53 11.36
C VAL A 108 9.68 13.86 10.65
N PRO A 109 8.91 13.87 9.55
CA PRO A 109 8.02 12.81 9.05
C PRO A 109 8.54 12.03 7.82
N PHE A 110 9.84 12.09 7.55
CA PHE A 110 10.42 11.50 6.33
C PHE A 110 10.46 9.97 6.37
N ASP A 111 10.47 9.38 7.55
CA ASP A 111 10.26 7.96 7.79
C ASP A 111 8.94 7.44 7.19
N ILE A 112 7.84 8.16 7.44
CA ILE A 112 6.51 7.86 6.88
C ILE A 112 6.53 8.07 5.37
N LEU A 113 7.09 9.19 4.89
CA LEU A 113 7.17 9.49 3.46
C LEU A 113 7.89 8.37 2.71
N PHE A 114 9.05 7.94 3.20
CA PHE A 114 9.89 6.94 2.54
C PHE A 114 9.24 5.55 2.60
N MET A 115 8.59 5.21 3.72
CA MET A 115 7.80 3.97 3.85
C MET A 115 6.68 3.89 2.81
N PHE A 116 5.90 4.97 2.63
CA PHE A 116 4.82 4.96 1.63
C PHE A 116 5.38 4.90 0.20
N LEU A 117 6.47 5.62 -0.09
CA LEU A 117 7.12 5.58 -1.39
C LEU A 117 7.66 4.18 -1.73
N SER A 118 8.28 3.49 -0.77
CA SER A 118 8.77 2.12 -0.99
C SER A 118 7.62 1.16 -1.32
N ILE A 119 6.51 1.23 -0.57
CA ILE A 119 5.29 0.46 -0.84
C ILE A 119 4.77 0.76 -2.25
N GLY A 120 4.77 2.03 -2.66
CA GLY A 120 4.35 2.44 -3.98
C GLY A 120 5.23 1.90 -5.10
N ILE A 121 6.56 1.93 -4.93
CA ILE A 121 7.51 1.37 -5.90
C ILE A 121 7.34 -0.15 -6.01
N ILE A 122 7.23 -0.86 -4.89
CA ILE A 122 7.06 -2.31 -4.89
C ILE A 122 5.75 -2.70 -5.58
N ASN A 123 4.64 -2.03 -5.25
CA ASN A 123 3.36 -2.28 -5.90
C ASN A 123 3.38 -1.91 -7.40
N ALA A 124 4.06 -0.83 -7.77
CA ALA A 124 4.22 -0.41 -9.16
C ALA A 124 4.87 -1.53 -10.00
N ILE A 125 5.88 -2.21 -9.45
CA ILE A 125 6.58 -3.31 -10.10
C ILE A 125 5.75 -4.60 -10.07
N GLN A 126 5.29 -5.02 -8.88
CA GLN A 126 4.68 -6.35 -8.71
C GLN A 126 3.28 -6.49 -9.31
N LEU A 127 2.54 -5.38 -9.45
CA LEU A 127 1.18 -5.39 -10.01
C LEU A 127 1.16 -4.96 -11.48
N LYS A 128 2.32 -4.61 -12.05
CA LYS A 128 2.49 -4.24 -13.46
C LYS A 128 1.88 -5.24 -14.46
N PRO A 129 1.93 -6.58 -14.24
CA PRO A 129 1.32 -7.54 -15.18
C PRO A 129 -0.21 -7.60 -15.11
N LEU A 130 -0.84 -6.98 -14.11
CA LEU A 130 -2.28 -7.10 -13.85
C LEU A 130 -3.08 -5.91 -14.41
N VAL A 131 -2.41 -5.01 -15.15
CA VAL A 131 -2.99 -3.75 -15.60
C VAL A 131 -2.79 -3.52 -17.09
N LYS A 132 -3.76 -2.87 -17.73
CA LYS A 132 -3.80 -2.60 -19.17
C LYS A 132 -2.67 -1.67 -19.64
N PHE A 133 -2.26 -0.71 -18.81
CA PHE A 133 -1.28 0.33 -19.19
C PHE A 133 -0.10 0.39 -18.20
N PRO A 134 0.92 -0.49 -18.34
CA PRO A 134 2.02 -0.61 -17.39
C PRO A 134 2.78 0.68 -17.07
N THR A 135 3.09 1.50 -18.07
CA THR A 135 3.85 2.76 -17.86
C THR A 135 3.04 3.80 -17.09
N LYS A 136 1.74 3.90 -17.39
CA LYS A 136 0.80 4.78 -16.69
C LYS A 136 0.59 4.31 -15.25
N TRP A 137 0.47 3.00 -15.05
CA TRP A 137 0.34 2.36 -13.74
C TRP A 137 1.48 2.73 -12.79
N VAL A 138 2.74 2.62 -13.25
CA VAL A 138 3.90 2.93 -12.40
C VAL A 138 3.83 4.37 -11.88
N ARG A 139 3.58 5.34 -12.77
CA ARG A 139 3.46 6.76 -12.38
C ARG A 139 2.31 7.01 -11.42
N GLN A 140 1.16 6.39 -11.67
CA GLN A 140 0.00 6.53 -10.80
C GLN A 140 0.20 5.88 -9.44
N CYS A 141 0.86 4.71 -9.39
CA CYS A 141 1.12 4.01 -8.15
C CYS A 141 2.05 4.85 -7.25
N ILE A 142 3.19 5.30 -7.79
CA ILE A 142 4.11 6.19 -7.06
C ILE A 142 3.40 7.49 -6.64
N GLY A 143 2.66 8.13 -7.55
CA GLY A 143 1.94 9.37 -7.26
C GLY A 143 0.87 9.24 -6.19
N VAL A 144 0.11 8.15 -6.16
CA VAL A 144 -0.92 7.90 -5.13
C VAL A 144 -0.29 7.68 -3.76
N TYR A 145 0.79 6.89 -3.68
CA TYR A 145 1.46 6.66 -2.40
C TYR A 145 2.17 7.92 -1.88
N PHE A 146 2.76 8.72 -2.77
CA PHE A 146 3.27 10.05 -2.41
C PHE A 146 2.16 10.95 -1.87
N LEU A 147 1.02 11.05 -2.57
CA LEU A 147 -0.12 11.84 -2.11
C LEU A 147 -0.68 11.33 -0.77
N ALA A 148 -0.72 10.01 -0.57
CA ALA A 148 -1.17 9.42 0.68
C ALA A 148 -0.26 9.79 1.85
N ALA A 149 1.07 9.76 1.64
CA ALA A 149 2.03 10.22 2.63
C ALA A 149 1.83 11.70 2.97
N ILE A 150 1.73 12.58 1.97
CA ILE A 150 1.52 14.01 2.19
C ILE A 150 0.21 14.27 2.93
N ALA A 151 -0.90 13.62 2.54
CA ALA A 151 -2.19 13.76 3.22
C ALA A 151 -2.11 13.31 4.68
N GLY A 152 -1.47 12.17 4.94
CA GLY A 152 -1.23 11.65 6.29
C GLY A 152 -0.39 12.58 7.14
N ILE A 153 0.76 12.99 6.64
CA ILE A 153 1.71 13.86 7.35
C ILE A 153 1.05 15.21 7.66
N PHE A 154 0.40 15.84 6.69
CA PHE A 154 -0.18 17.18 6.87
C PHE A 154 -1.31 17.17 7.90
N ILE A 155 -2.25 16.22 7.79
CA ILE A 155 -3.37 16.12 8.72
C ILE A 155 -2.89 15.66 10.10
N GLY A 156 -1.99 14.67 10.14
CA GLY A 156 -1.47 14.11 11.39
C GLY A 156 -0.65 15.10 12.20
N LEU A 157 0.31 15.80 11.56
CA LEU A 157 1.09 16.85 12.22
C LEU A 157 0.21 18.04 12.61
N GLY A 158 -0.73 18.44 11.75
CA GLY A 158 -1.71 19.48 12.09
C GLY A 158 -2.52 19.12 13.33
N ALA A 159 -3.07 17.91 13.37
CA ALA A 159 -3.84 17.42 14.51
C ALA A 159 -2.98 17.26 15.78
N PHE A 160 -1.73 16.81 15.63
CA PHE A 160 -0.76 16.76 16.73
C PHE A 160 -0.53 18.13 17.35
N LEU A 161 -0.20 19.14 16.54
CA LEU A 161 0.11 20.48 17.03
C LEU A 161 -1.10 21.18 17.65
N LEU A 162 -2.29 20.96 17.11
CA LEU A 162 -3.52 21.62 17.56
C LEU A 162 -4.17 20.93 18.75
N PHE A 163 -4.16 19.59 18.81
CA PHE A 163 -5.01 18.84 19.75
C PHE A 163 -4.24 17.83 20.61
N TYR A 164 -3.23 17.15 20.08
CA TYR A 164 -2.65 15.97 20.75
C TYR A 164 -1.34 16.22 21.49
N LYS A 165 -0.65 17.35 21.25
CA LYS A 165 0.69 17.61 21.83
C LYS A 165 0.75 17.48 23.35
N ASN A 166 -0.35 17.75 24.04
CA ASN A 166 -0.46 17.72 25.50
C ASN A 166 -1.01 16.39 26.05
N LEU A 167 -1.36 15.44 25.18
CA LEU A 167 -1.77 14.11 25.62
C LEU A 167 -0.54 13.35 26.15
N PRO A 168 -0.67 12.61 27.27
CA PRO A 168 0.45 11.86 27.83
C PRO A 168 0.61 10.49 27.16
N GLY A 169 1.87 10.09 26.96
CA GLY A 169 2.30 8.73 26.58
C GLY A 169 1.56 8.15 25.37
N ILE A 170 1.21 6.86 25.46
CA ILE A 170 0.64 6.08 24.36
C ILE A 170 -0.64 6.66 23.74
N ALA A 171 -1.43 7.43 24.50
CA ALA A 171 -2.64 8.07 23.98
C ALA A 171 -2.29 9.10 22.89
N ARG A 172 -1.20 9.84 23.06
CA ARG A 172 -0.67 10.78 22.06
C ARG A 172 -0.22 10.06 20.80
N ASP A 173 0.51 8.95 20.95
CA ASP A 173 1.04 8.20 19.82
C ASP A 173 -0.09 7.55 19.02
N LEU A 174 -1.06 6.94 19.70
CA LEU A 174 -2.27 6.39 19.06
C LEU A 174 -3.03 7.46 18.29
N ALA A 175 -3.28 8.62 18.89
CA ALA A 175 -3.99 9.72 18.23
C ALA A 175 -3.21 10.24 17.02
N THR A 176 -1.89 10.35 17.13
CA THR A 176 -1.01 10.82 16.05
C THR A 176 -0.99 9.81 14.90
N TRP A 177 -0.73 8.54 15.17
CA TRP A 177 -0.68 7.50 14.14
C TRP A 177 -2.04 7.23 13.49
N LEU A 178 -3.14 7.29 14.23
CA LEU A 178 -4.50 7.23 13.65
C LEU A 178 -4.78 8.42 12.73
N SER A 179 -4.41 9.62 13.14
CA SER A 179 -4.63 10.84 12.34
C SER A 179 -3.73 10.93 11.10
N ILE A 180 -2.57 10.28 11.11
CA ILE A 180 -1.72 10.09 9.92
C ILE A 180 -2.30 8.99 9.02
N SER A 181 -2.57 7.81 9.58
CA SER A 181 -2.91 6.62 8.81
C SER A 181 -4.29 6.69 8.18
N SER A 182 -5.28 7.30 8.82
CA SER A 182 -6.65 7.39 8.31
C SER A 182 -6.80 8.16 6.99
N PRO A 183 -6.30 9.41 6.87
CA PRO A 183 -6.33 10.12 5.59
C PRO A 183 -5.45 9.44 4.52
N ALA A 184 -4.29 8.89 4.90
CA ALA A 184 -3.47 8.10 3.98
C ALA A 184 -4.24 6.87 3.44
N ALA A 185 -4.99 6.19 4.32
CA ALA A 185 -5.85 5.06 3.96
C ALA A 185 -6.93 5.47 2.97
N LEU A 186 -7.59 6.61 3.17
CA LEU A 186 -8.60 7.13 2.26
C LEU A 186 -8.02 7.39 0.87
N VAL A 187 -6.84 8.03 0.79
CA VAL A 187 -6.15 8.28 -0.49
C VAL A 187 -5.82 6.95 -1.18
N VAL A 188 -5.15 6.03 -0.50
CA VAL A 188 -4.80 4.72 -1.09
C VAL A 188 -6.06 3.96 -1.53
N ALA A 189 -7.06 3.84 -0.67
CA ALA A 189 -8.26 3.07 -0.95
C ALA A 189 -9.04 3.63 -2.16
N TYR A 190 -9.33 4.93 -2.17
CA TYR A 190 -10.23 5.51 -3.16
C TYR A 190 -9.54 5.92 -4.46
N CYS A 191 -8.29 6.41 -4.42
CA CYS A 191 -7.54 6.71 -5.64
C CYS A 191 -7.23 5.42 -6.41
N PHE A 192 -6.76 4.36 -5.74
CA PHE A 192 -6.57 3.08 -6.42
C PHE A 192 -7.89 2.43 -6.86
N LYS A 193 -9.00 2.57 -6.11
CA LYS A 193 -10.32 2.13 -6.59
C LYS A 193 -10.64 2.76 -7.96
N LYS A 194 -10.40 4.07 -8.12
CA LYS A 194 -10.63 4.78 -9.39
C LYS A 194 -9.69 4.27 -10.50
N ILE A 195 -8.40 4.11 -10.19
CA ILE A 195 -7.40 3.61 -11.16
C ILE A 195 -7.71 2.17 -11.59
N LEU A 196 -7.87 1.26 -10.63
CA LEU A 196 -8.11 -0.16 -10.85
C LEU A 196 -9.44 -0.42 -11.54
N LYS A 197 -10.48 0.40 -11.31
CA LYS A 197 -11.72 0.33 -12.10
C LYS A 197 -11.47 0.45 -13.60
N SER A 198 -10.48 1.25 -14.02
CA SER A 198 -10.16 1.47 -15.43
C SER A 198 -9.04 0.59 -15.98
N GLN A 199 -8.06 0.21 -15.15
CA GLN A 199 -6.84 -0.43 -15.64
C GLN A 199 -6.73 -1.91 -15.31
N LEU A 200 -7.49 -2.43 -14.34
CA LEU A 200 -7.38 -3.84 -13.97
C LEU A 200 -7.83 -4.73 -15.13
N ILE A 201 -7.00 -5.72 -15.47
CA ILE A 201 -7.33 -6.77 -16.43
C ILE A 201 -8.17 -7.82 -15.69
N MET A 202 -9.39 -8.07 -16.17
CA MET A 202 -10.26 -9.10 -15.60
C MET A 202 -10.09 -10.44 -16.33
N PRO A 203 -10.31 -11.59 -15.66
CA PRO A 203 -10.40 -12.88 -16.35
C PRO A 203 -11.40 -12.82 -17.51
N GLY A 204 -10.96 -13.12 -18.74
CA GLY A 204 -11.79 -13.03 -19.95
C GLY A 204 -11.63 -11.73 -20.77
N ASP A 205 -10.95 -10.71 -20.26
CA ASP A 205 -10.62 -9.50 -21.06
C ASP A 205 -9.68 -9.85 -22.25
N ASN A 206 -8.84 -10.89 -22.12
CA ASN A 206 -7.87 -11.28 -23.15
C ASN A 206 -8.47 -12.08 -24.32
N GLU A 207 -9.69 -12.63 -24.18
CA GLU A 207 -10.33 -13.41 -25.25
C GLU A 207 -11.03 -12.52 -26.28
N SER A 208 -11.33 -11.26 -25.97
CA SER A 208 -12.01 -10.34 -26.88
C SER A 208 -11.07 -9.51 -27.77
N ASP A 209 -9.78 -9.42 -27.40
CA ASP A 209 -8.79 -8.59 -28.10
C ASP A 209 -7.82 -9.41 -28.98
N SER A 210 -7.95 -10.74 -29.01
CA SER A 210 -7.22 -11.57 -29.98
C SER A 210 -7.87 -11.46 -31.36
N VAL A 211 -7.65 -10.33 -32.04
CA VAL A 211 -7.70 -10.31 -33.50
C VAL A 211 -6.63 -11.31 -33.96
N PRO A 212 -6.96 -12.33 -34.75
CA PRO A 212 -5.95 -13.24 -35.28
C PRO A 212 -4.99 -12.39 -36.10
N GLU A 213 -3.76 -12.29 -35.61
CA GLU A 213 -2.65 -11.70 -36.35
C GLU A 213 -2.55 -12.48 -37.66
N GLN A 214 -3.09 -11.88 -38.73
CA GLN A 214 -2.96 -12.41 -40.08
C GLN A 214 -1.47 -12.54 -40.32
N LYS A 215 -0.98 -13.78 -40.29
CA LYS A 215 0.36 -14.14 -40.71
C LYS A 215 0.52 -13.62 -42.14
N LEU A 216 1.16 -12.45 -42.29
CA LEU A 216 1.65 -11.99 -43.57
C LEU A 216 2.66 -13.05 -44.04
N PRO A 217 2.42 -13.71 -45.19
CA PRO A 217 3.39 -14.62 -45.74
C PRO A 217 4.63 -13.79 -46.10
N LEU A 218 5.72 -14.02 -45.38
CA LEU A 218 7.05 -13.55 -45.75
C LEU A 218 7.37 -14.11 -47.14
N SER A 219 7.22 -13.28 -48.17
CA SER A 219 7.71 -13.60 -49.51
C SER A 219 9.22 -13.66 -49.43
N LYS A 220 9.77 -14.85 -49.69
CA LYS A 220 11.19 -15.02 -49.98
C LYS A 220 11.54 -14.11 -51.16
N VAL A 221 12.40 -13.13 -50.93
CA VAL A 221 13.12 -12.45 -52.01
C VAL A 221 14.52 -13.04 -52.04
N ALA A 222 14.88 -13.46 -53.26
CA ALA A 222 16.10 -14.16 -53.66
C ALA A 222 17.36 -13.31 -53.54
#